data_AF-U6DRG9-F1
#
_entry.id   AF-U6DRG9-F1
#
_cell.length_a   1.000
_cell.length_b   1.000
_cell.length_c   1.000
_cell.angle_alpha   90.00
_cell.angle_beta   90.00
_cell.angle_gamma   90.00
#
_symmetry.space_group_name_H-M   'P 1'
#
loop_
_entity.id
_entity.type
_entity.pdbx_description
1 polymer ?
#
loop_
_entity_poly.entity_id
_entity_poly.type
_entity_poly.pdbx_seq_one_letter_code
_entity_poly.pdbx_strand_id
1 'polypeptide(L)'
;DKLEVSSKNNIVNVNKEPVAEADIMATNGVVYAISSVLQPPAIKPQERGDELADSALEIFKQASAYSRAARTSVKLAPVYQRLLERMKH
;
A
#
# COMPACT_ATOMS: atom_id res chain seq x y z
N ASP A 1 -20.37 7.45 6.21
CA ASP A 1 -19.81 8.56 7.00
C ASP A 1 -20.79 9.03 8.05
N LYS A 2 -20.31 9.26 9.28
CA LYS A 2 -21.14 9.70 10.42
C LYS A 2 -20.48 10.91 11.06
N LEU A 3 -21.29 11.92 11.39
CA LEU A 3 -20.86 13.06 12.18
C LEU A 3 -20.94 12.73 13.67
N GLU A 4 -19.94 13.16 14.43
CA GLU A 4 -19.99 13.13 15.89
C GLU A 4 -20.65 14.42 16.38
N VAL A 5 -21.75 14.31 17.11
CA VAL A 5 -22.44 15.45 17.73
C VAL A 5 -22.42 15.26 19.24
N SER A 6 -21.91 16.26 19.96
CA SER A 6 -21.87 16.26 21.41
C SER A 6 -22.27 17.63 21.97
N SER A 7 -22.78 17.66 23.20
CA SER A 7 -23.09 18.90 23.91
C SER A 7 -22.32 18.93 25.21
N LYS A 8 -21.59 20.03 25.45
CA LYS A 8 -20.81 20.25 26.67
C LYS A 8 -20.99 21.69 27.12
N ASN A 9 -21.36 21.90 28.37
CA ASN A 9 -21.58 23.23 28.95
C ASN A 9 -22.52 24.11 28.09
N ASN A 10 -23.60 23.51 27.59
CA ASN A 10 -24.58 24.15 26.69
C ASN A 10 -24.03 24.60 25.32
N ILE A 11 -22.82 24.16 24.95
CA ILE A 11 -22.25 24.37 23.62
C ILE A 11 -22.34 23.06 22.85
N VAL A 12 -22.97 23.12 21.67
CA VAL A 12 -23.01 22.01 20.72
C VAL A 12 -21.67 21.95 19.98
N ASN A 13 -21.13 20.74 19.81
CA ASN A 13 -19.91 20.48 19.07
C ASN A 13 -20.19 19.44 17.99
N VAL A 14 -19.65 19.68 16.80
CA VAL A 14 -19.72 18.79 15.64
C VAL A 14 -18.29 18.38 15.27
N ASN A 15 -17.97 17.09 15.34
CA ASN A 15 -16.60 16.57 15.15
C ASN A 15 -15.55 17.32 16.01
N LYS A 16 -15.93 17.66 17.25
CA LYS A 16 -15.12 18.43 18.22
C LYS A 16 -14.94 19.92 17.89
N GLU A 17 -15.57 20.41 16.81
CA GLU A 17 -15.62 21.84 16.49
C GLU A 17 -16.85 22.48 17.14
N PRO A 18 -16.71 23.62 17.84
CA PRO A 18 -17.84 24.29 18.47
C PRO A 18 -18.74 24.96 17.44
N VAL A 19 -20.05 24.88 17.67
CA VAL A 19 -21.05 25.63 16.91
C VAL A 19 -21.04 27.09 17.37
N ALA A 20 -20.97 28.01 16.41
CA ALA A 20 -20.99 29.46 16.65
C ALA A 20 -22.42 29.98 16.85
N GLU A 21 -23.36 29.50 16.04
CA GLU A 21 -24.78 29.84 16.14
C GLU A 21 -25.61 28.58 15.90
N ALA A 22 -26.49 28.28 16.86
CA ALA A 22 -27.30 27.06 16.86
C ALA A 22 -28.77 27.38 16.60
N ASP A 23 -29.53 26.37 16.18
CA ASP A 23 -30.99 26.41 16.09
C ASP A 23 -31.57 27.48 15.14
N ILE A 24 -30.85 27.81 14.07
CA ILE A 24 -31.33 28.76 13.05
C ILE A 24 -32.43 28.06 12.21
N MET A 25 -33.66 28.54 12.34
CA MET A 25 -34.81 27.96 11.64
C MET A 25 -34.75 28.19 10.12
N ALA A 26 -34.95 27.10 9.36
CA ALA A 26 -35.12 27.12 7.91
C ALA A 26 -36.48 26.52 7.51
N THR A 27 -36.85 26.65 6.24
CA THR A 27 -38.15 26.15 5.73
C THR A 27 -38.28 24.63 5.79
N ASN A 28 -37.17 23.90 5.76
CA ASN A 28 -37.11 22.44 5.71
C ASN A 28 -36.28 21.82 6.85
N GLY A 29 -35.90 22.59 7.86
CA GLY A 29 -35.04 22.10 8.92
C GLY A 29 -34.40 23.21 9.74
N VAL A 30 -33.19 22.94 10.21
CA VAL A 30 -32.43 23.80 11.11
C VAL A 30 -30.98 23.88 10.66
N VAL A 31 -30.37 25.05 10.82
CA VAL A 31 -28.97 25.31 10.49
C VAL A 31 -28.18 25.51 11.78
N TYR A 32 -27.01 24.86 11.84
CA TYR A 32 -25.99 25.07 12.87
C TYR A 32 -24.74 25.64 12.19
N ALA A 33 -24.38 26.88 12.52
CA ALA A 33 -23.24 27.57 11.94
C ALA A 33 -21.94 27.17 12.66
N ILE A 34 -20.92 26.79 11.89
CA ILE A 34 -19.58 26.47 12.38
C ILE A 34 -18.55 27.39 11.72
N SER A 35 -17.48 27.69 12.45
CA SER A 35 -16.43 28.60 11.97
C SER A 35 -15.40 27.93 11.06
N SER A 36 -15.30 26.60 11.14
CA SER A 36 -14.32 25.78 10.43
C SER A 36 -15.00 24.80 9.46
N VAL A 37 -14.23 24.32 8.49
CA VAL A 37 -14.72 23.35 7.50
C VAL A 37 -14.49 21.93 8.02
N LEU A 38 -15.54 21.11 8.02
CA LEU A 38 -15.44 19.70 8.38
C LEU A 38 -14.72 18.91 7.28
N GLN A 39 -13.72 18.13 7.68
CA GLN A 39 -13.06 17.19 6.79
C GLN A 39 -13.75 15.83 6.87
N PRO A 40 -14.14 15.22 5.73
CA PRO A 40 -14.60 13.84 5.71
C PRO A 40 -13.53 12.91 6.29
N PRO A 41 -13.92 11.76 6.87
CA PRO A 41 -12.94 10.77 7.31
C PRO A 41 -12.04 10.37 6.13
N ALA A 42 -10.74 10.34 6.36
CA ALA A 42 -9.79 9.93 5.34
C ALA A 42 -10.11 8.50 4.89
N ILE A 43 -10.42 8.33 3.60
CA ILE A 43 -10.44 7.03 2.96
C ILE A 43 -8.98 6.59 2.92
N LYS A 44 -8.54 5.82 3.92
CA LYS A 44 -7.29 5.10 3.79
C LYS A 44 -7.50 4.13 2.63
N PRO A 45 -6.73 4.22 1.54
CA PRO A 45 -6.66 3.10 0.62
C PRO A 45 -6.34 1.90 1.48
N GLN A 46 -7.16 0.85 1.42
CA GLN A 46 -6.72 -0.44 1.93
C GLN A 46 -5.40 -0.70 1.23
N GLU A 47 -4.30 -0.64 1.98
CA GLU A 47 -3.04 -1.18 1.52
C GLU A 47 -3.39 -2.63 1.18
N ARG A 48 -3.52 -2.91 -0.12
CA ARG A 48 -3.46 -4.29 -0.59
C ARG A 48 -2.17 -4.79 0.02
N GLY A 49 -2.25 -5.71 0.97
CA GLY A 49 -1.07 -6.26 1.62
C GLY A 49 -0.14 -6.72 0.50
N ASP A 50 0.95 -5.99 0.32
CA ASP A 50 1.95 -6.31 -0.69
C ASP A 50 2.74 -7.54 -0.20
N GLU A 51 2.09 -8.69 -0.13
CA GLU A 51 2.73 -10.01 -0.04
C GLU A 51 3.59 -10.31 -1.28
N LEU A 52 3.59 -9.42 -2.29
CA LEU A 52 4.43 -9.51 -3.48
C LEU A 52 5.91 -9.21 -3.21
N ALA A 53 6.26 -8.49 -2.12
CA ALA A 53 7.65 -8.13 -1.83
C ALA A 53 8.53 -9.36 -1.51
N ASP A 54 7.96 -10.38 -0.86
CA ASP A 54 8.71 -11.58 -0.48
C ASP A 54 9.06 -12.46 -1.69
N SER A 55 8.17 -12.55 -2.67
CA SER A 55 8.39 -13.34 -3.89
C SER A 55 9.56 -12.80 -4.74
N ALA A 56 9.69 -11.48 -4.86
CA ALA A 56 10.77 -10.84 -5.62
C ALA A 56 12.15 -11.09 -4.96
N LEU A 57 12.19 -11.09 -3.64
CA LEU A 57 13.40 -11.29 -2.85
C LEU A 57 13.88 -12.76 -2.93
N GLU A 58 12.94 -13.70 -2.97
CA GLU A 58 13.20 -15.13 -3.16
C GLU A 58 13.73 -15.43 -4.57
N ILE A 59 13.13 -14.84 -5.61
CA ILE A 59 13.59 -14.94 -7.01
C ILE A 59 15.04 -14.46 -7.14
N PHE A 60 15.39 -13.32 -6.53
CA PHE A 60 16.75 -12.78 -6.61
C PHE A 60 17.79 -13.71 -5.94
N LYS A 61 17.45 -14.29 -4.78
CA LYS A 61 18.30 -15.25 -4.08
C LYS A 61 18.54 -16.52 -4.91
N GLN A 62 17.48 -17.11 -5.45
CA GLN A 62 17.55 -18.31 -6.30
C GLN A 62 18.35 -18.05 -7.59
N ALA A 63 18.09 -16.94 -8.29
CA ALA A 63 18.80 -16.60 -9.54
C ALA A 63 20.32 -16.52 -9.35
N SER A 64 20.79 -16.00 -8.22
CA SER A 64 22.22 -15.91 -7.89
C SER A 64 22.88 -17.27 -7.61
N ALA A 65 22.12 -18.23 -7.09
CA ALA A 65 22.57 -19.59 -6.83
C ALA A 65 22.66 -20.40 -8.14
N TYR A 66 21.65 -20.29 -9.00
CA TYR A 66 21.66 -20.91 -10.33
C TYR A 66 22.81 -20.38 -11.21
N SER A 67 23.13 -19.07 -11.14
CA SER A 67 24.23 -18.48 -11.91
C SER A 67 25.62 -18.96 -11.47
N ARG A 68 25.82 -19.29 -10.19
CA ARG A 68 27.09 -19.86 -9.70
C ARG A 68 27.23 -21.33 -10.05
N ALA A 69 26.16 -22.12 -9.93
CA ALA A 69 26.15 -23.54 -10.32
C ALA A 69 26.31 -23.74 -11.85
N ALA A 70 25.82 -22.80 -12.66
CA ALA A 70 26.02 -22.81 -14.11
C ALA A 70 27.48 -22.58 -14.54
N ARG A 71 28.30 -21.91 -13.71
CA ARG A 71 29.73 -21.71 -13.99
C ARG A 71 30.58 -22.95 -13.67
N THR A 72 30.19 -23.77 -12.70
CA THR A 72 30.91 -24.99 -12.32
C THR A 72 30.50 -26.24 -13.11
N SER A 73 29.37 -26.21 -13.82
CA SER A 73 28.86 -27.35 -14.60
C SER A 73 29.39 -27.42 -16.04
N VAL A 74 30.34 -26.58 -16.45
CA VAL A 74 31.08 -26.75 -17.71
C VAL A 74 32.12 -27.89 -17.60
N LYS A 75 31.75 -29.02 -16.98
CA LYS A 75 32.39 -30.29 -17.31
C LYS A 75 31.66 -30.82 -18.54
N LEU A 76 32.12 -30.40 -19.70
CA LEU A 76 31.64 -30.92 -20.98
C LEU A 76 31.69 -32.45 -20.95
N ALA A 77 30.62 -33.10 -21.41
CA ALA A 77 30.63 -34.55 -21.54
C ALA A 77 31.83 -34.97 -22.41
N PRO A 78 32.55 -36.06 -22.06
CA PRO A 78 33.81 -36.43 -22.71
C PRO A 78 33.70 -36.62 -24.23
N VAL A 79 32.51 -36.93 -24.75
CA VAL A 79 32.24 -37.03 -26.19
C VAL A 79 32.32 -35.67 -26.89
N TYR A 80 31.77 -34.62 -26.27
CA TYR A 80 31.77 -33.27 -26.84
C TYR A 80 33.19 -32.67 -26.85
N GLN A 81 33.98 -32.99 -25.82
CA GLN A 81 35.37 -32.56 -25.75
C GLN A 81 36.23 -33.18 -26.86
N ARG A 82 36.06 -34.48 -27.15
CA ARG A 82 36.75 -35.18 -28.25
C ARG A 82 36.36 -34.64 -29.63
N LEU A 83 35.09 -34.26 -29.81
CA LEU A 83 34.62 -33.68 -31.07
C LEU A 83 35.31 -32.34 -31.35
N LEU A 84 35.41 -31.48 -30.34
CA LEU A 84 36.07 -30.18 -30.47
C LEU A 84 37.58 -30.29 -30.71
N GLU A 85 38.25 -31.30 -30.13
CA GLU A 85 39.67 -31.57 -30.41
C GLU A 85 39.88 -32.01 -31.87
N ARG A 86 38.98 -32.83 -32.43
CA ARG A 86 39.07 -33.29 -33.81
C ARG A 86 38.86 -32.19 -34.85
N MET A 87 38.15 -31.12 -34.49
CA MET A 87 37.87 -29.99 -35.37
C MET A 87 38.99 -28.92 -35.40
N LYS A 88 40.07 -29.10 -34.64
CA LYS A 88 41.18 -28.14 -34.55
C LYS A 88 42.41 -28.51 -35.41
N HIS A 89 42.29 -29.48 -36.30
CA HIS A 89 43.28 -29.80 -37.33
C HIS A 89 42.75 -29.45 -38.71
#